data_AF-A0AA88TR19-F1
#
_entry.id   AF-A0AA88TR19-F1
#
_cell.length_a   1.000
_cell.length_b   1.000
_cell.length_c   1.000
_cell.angle_alpha   90.00
_cell.angle_beta   90.00
_cell.angle_gamma   90.00
#
_symmetry.space_group_name_H-M   'P 1'
#
loop_
_entity.id
_entity.type
_entity.pdbx_description
1 polymer ?
#
loop_
_entity_poly.entity_id
_entity_poly.type
_entity_poly.pdbx_seq_one_letter_code
_entity_poly.pdbx_strand_id
1 'polypeptide(L)'
;MFPGTEGWPFLRYHGSCGRMMVWAGSKPLRSQFSSPLERRADIAYQLLHITQSLSSNSLQFNLFYTSLSVDMFGTLDDRRVFIVDTSTIGIIDLQEGQFWLSHICSNLDILLMKTCYQNTSMCSPVSVDLV
;
A
#
# COMPACT_ATOMS: atom_id res chain seq x y z
N MET A 1 10.63 -6.27 7.79
CA MET A 1 10.93 -5.85 6.40
C MET A 1 9.89 -6.49 5.51
N PHE A 2 9.41 -5.82 4.45
CA PHE A 2 8.40 -6.34 3.52
C PHE A 2 9.09 -6.80 2.22
N PRO A 3 9.45 -8.08 2.08
CA PRO A 3 10.30 -8.51 0.99
C PRO A 3 9.49 -8.77 -0.29
N GLY A 4 10.04 -8.37 -1.44
CA GLY A 4 9.39 -8.63 -2.72
C GLY A 4 9.22 -10.12 -3.06
N THR A 5 10.01 -11.01 -2.45
CA THR A 5 9.85 -12.46 -2.58
C THR A 5 8.55 -12.99 -1.96
N GLU A 6 7.94 -12.23 -1.05
CA GLU A 6 6.65 -12.55 -0.42
C GLU A 6 5.48 -11.81 -1.09
N GLY A 7 5.70 -11.24 -2.28
CA GLY A 7 4.67 -10.58 -3.06
C GLY A 7 4.52 -9.08 -2.79
N TRP A 8 5.36 -8.49 -1.93
CA TRP A 8 5.35 -7.05 -1.71
C TRP A 8 5.91 -6.28 -2.92
N PRO A 9 5.37 -5.09 -3.22
CA PRO A 9 5.75 -4.32 -4.42
C PRO A 9 7.03 -3.50 -4.22
N PHE A 10 8.01 -4.03 -3.49
CA PHE A 10 9.30 -3.38 -3.23
C PHE A 10 10.43 -4.09 -3.98
N LEU A 11 11.44 -3.31 -4.38
CA LEU A 11 12.65 -3.87 -5.00
C LEU A 11 13.41 -4.76 -4.02
N ARG A 12 14.11 -5.76 -4.57
CA ARG A 12 14.93 -6.67 -3.77
C ARG A 12 16.04 -5.90 -3.07
N TYR A 13 16.06 -5.97 -1.75
CA TYR A 13 17.11 -5.39 -0.92
C TYR A 13 18.35 -6.28 -0.89
N HIS A 14 19.53 -5.68 -0.98
CA HIS A 14 20.83 -6.38 -0.98
C HIS A 14 21.66 -6.11 0.27
N GLY A 15 21.41 -5.01 1.00
CA GLY A 15 22.13 -4.68 2.23
C GLY A 15 22.28 -3.19 2.45
N SER A 16 22.93 -2.83 3.57
CA SER A 16 23.20 -1.44 3.96
C SER A 16 24.55 -1.28 4.63
N CYS A 17 25.13 -0.10 4.50
CA CYS A 17 26.27 0.36 5.27
C CYS A 17 25.96 1.75 5.84
N GLY A 18 25.72 1.83 7.16
CA GLY A 18 25.28 3.07 7.81
C GLY A 18 23.98 3.61 7.21
N ARG A 19 24.03 4.79 6.59
CA ARG A 19 22.89 5.44 5.91
C ARG A 19 22.78 5.10 4.42
N MET A 20 23.67 4.28 3.88
CA MET A 20 23.61 3.82 2.50
C MET A 20 22.86 2.50 2.44
N MET A 21 21.87 2.40 1.55
CA MET A 21 21.13 1.18 1.27
C MET A 21 21.33 0.79 -0.19
N VAL A 22 21.36 -0.52 -0.45
CA VAL A 22 21.51 -1.08 -1.80
C VAL A 22 20.34 -1.99 -2.08
N TRP A 23 19.70 -1.78 -3.23
CA TRP A 23 18.60 -2.58 -3.74
C TRP A 23 18.76 -2.78 -5.25
N ALA A 24 17.95 -3.68 -5.83
CA ALA A 24 17.96 -3.96 -7.26
C ALA A 24 17.71 -2.68 -8.08
N GLY A 25 18.35 -2.56 -9.25
CA GLY A 25 18.16 -1.40 -10.13
C GLY A 25 16.77 -1.38 -10.79
N SER A 26 16.29 -0.19 -11.14
CA SER A 26 15.06 0.00 -11.91
C SER A 26 15.16 1.19 -12.85
N LYS A 27 14.25 1.27 -13.83
CA LYS A 27 14.09 2.43 -14.71
C LYS A 27 13.04 3.38 -14.11
N PRO A 28 13.28 4.70 -14.07
CA PRO A 28 12.34 5.64 -13.48
C PRO A 28 11.01 5.64 -14.23
N LEU A 29 9.88 5.74 -13.51
CA LEU A 29 8.56 5.67 -14.13
C LEU A 29 8.34 6.74 -15.21
N ARG A 30 8.94 7.93 -15.05
CA ARG A 30 8.88 9.04 -16.02
C ARG A 30 9.33 8.63 -17.43
N SER A 31 10.25 7.67 -17.54
CA SER A 31 10.71 7.15 -18.84
C SER A 31 9.59 6.51 -19.67
N GLN A 32 8.47 6.16 -19.03
CA GLN A 32 7.33 5.48 -19.64
C GLN A 32 6.23 6.44 -20.11
N PHE A 33 6.38 7.75 -19.90
CA PHE A 33 5.31 8.71 -20.22
C PHE A 33 5.04 8.84 -21.72
N SER A 34 6.06 8.60 -22.54
CA SER A 34 5.96 8.56 -24.00
C SER A 34 5.68 7.16 -24.56
N SER A 35 5.44 6.17 -23.69
CA SER A 35 5.12 4.80 -24.11
C SER A 35 3.72 4.72 -24.75
N PRO A 36 3.45 3.68 -25.57
CA PRO A 36 2.12 3.46 -26.15
C PRO A 36 1.00 3.43 -25.09
N LEU A 37 -0.22 3.76 -25.50
CA LEU A 37 -1.39 3.83 -24.60
C LEU A 37 -1.58 2.54 -23.80
N GLU A 38 -1.49 1.38 -24.46
CA GLU A 38 -1.60 0.06 -23.82
C GLU A 38 -0.62 -0.07 -22.65
N ARG A 39 0.65 0.32 -22.84
CA ARG A 39 1.66 0.26 -21.79
C ARG A 39 1.36 1.22 -20.64
N ARG A 40 0.87 2.42 -20.93
CA ARG A 40 0.51 3.40 -19.89
C ARG A 40 -0.71 2.95 -19.09
N ALA A 41 -1.69 2.33 -19.74
CA ALA A 41 -2.88 1.77 -19.10
C ALA A 41 -2.51 0.59 -18.17
N ASP A 42 -1.64 -0.31 -18.63
CA ASP A 42 -1.10 -1.41 -17.82
C ASP A 42 -0.35 -0.88 -16.57
N ILE A 43 0.50 0.14 -16.74
CA ILE A 43 1.18 0.79 -15.60
C ILE A 43 0.17 1.38 -14.61
N ALA A 44 -0.86 2.09 -15.09
CA ALA A 44 -1.87 2.68 -14.23
C ALA A 44 -2.64 1.60 -13.45
N TYR A 45 -2.98 0.48 -14.10
CA TYR A 45 -3.61 -0.66 -13.46
C TYR A 45 -2.73 -1.26 -12.35
N GLN A 46 -1.43 -1.46 -12.63
CA GLN A 46 -0.50 -1.98 -11.63
C GLN A 46 -0.36 -1.04 -10.42
N LEU A 47 -0.33 0.29 -10.62
CA LEU A 47 -0.27 1.26 -9.52
C LEU A 47 -1.52 1.20 -8.61
N LEU A 48 -2.71 1.03 -9.20
CA LEU A 48 -3.95 0.84 -8.44
C LEU A 48 -3.92 -0.47 -7.65
N HIS A 49 -3.47 -1.56 -8.29
CA HIS A 49 -3.33 -2.85 -7.63
C HIS A 49 -2.33 -2.80 -6.46
N ILE A 50 -1.18 -2.13 -6.65
CA ILE A 50 -0.19 -1.88 -5.59
C ILE A 50 -0.87 -1.14 -4.43
N THR A 51 -1.56 -0.04 -4.70
CA THR A 51 -2.25 0.77 -3.69
C THR A 51 -3.25 -0.08 -2.89
N GLN A 52 -4.00 -0.95 -3.57
CA GLN A 52 -4.93 -1.86 -2.92
C GLN A 52 -4.21 -2.91 -2.04
N SER A 53 -3.10 -3.47 -2.52
CA SER A 53 -2.33 -4.47 -1.76
C SER A 53 -1.66 -3.89 -0.52
N LEU A 54 -1.31 -2.61 -0.54
CA LEU A 54 -0.76 -1.91 0.62
C LEU A 54 -1.80 -1.73 1.73
N SER A 55 -3.05 -1.40 1.38
CA SER A 55 -4.12 -1.19 2.36
C SER A 55 -4.77 -2.49 2.84
N SER A 56 -4.75 -3.55 2.02
CA SER A 56 -5.36 -4.84 2.30
C SER A 56 -4.39 -5.97 2.04
N ASN A 57 -3.81 -6.51 3.11
CA ASN A 57 -2.88 -7.63 3.08
C ASN A 57 -3.14 -8.60 4.25
N SER A 58 -2.61 -9.81 4.12
CA SER A 58 -2.77 -10.88 5.12
C SER A 58 -2.07 -10.61 6.45
N LEU A 59 -1.13 -9.65 6.48
CA LEU A 59 -0.34 -9.34 7.68
C LEU A 59 -1.01 -8.28 8.57
N GLN A 60 -2.21 -7.82 8.21
CA GLN A 60 -2.97 -6.83 8.99
C GLN A 60 -2.21 -5.52 9.25
N PHE A 61 -1.32 -5.15 8.32
CA PHE A 61 -0.80 -3.79 8.25
C PHE A 61 -1.64 -2.98 7.25
N ASN A 62 -1.86 -1.70 7.53
CA ASN A 62 -2.34 -0.76 6.54
C ASN A 62 -1.20 0.18 6.16
N LEU A 63 -0.67 0.01 4.95
CA LEU A 63 0.35 0.89 4.38
C LEU A 63 -0.33 1.91 3.48
N PHE A 64 0.04 3.17 3.60
CA PHE A 64 -0.55 4.26 2.83
C PHE A 64 0.48 5.32 2.47
N TYR A 65 0.24 6.04 1.39
CA TYR A 65 1.10 7.14 0.96
C TYR A 65 0.76 8.40 1.76
N THR A 66 1.75 8.99 2.44
CA THR A 66 1.59 10.31 3.08
C THR A 66 1.80 11.44 2.08
N SER A 67 2.55 11.17 1.01
CA SER A 67 2.64 12.00 -0.18
C SER A 67 2.98 11.13 -1.40
N LEU A 68 2.63 11.61 -2.59
CA LEU A 68 2.85 10.90 -3.85
C LEU A 68 3.79 11.70 -4.76
N SER A 69 4.80 11.02 -5.29
CA SER A 69 5.67 11.51 -6.36
C SER A 69 5.88 10.44 -7.41
N VAL A 70 6.05 10.85 -8.67
CA VAL A 70 6.36 9.92 -9.77
C VAL A 70 7.69 9.21 -9.54
N ASP A 71 8.63 9.82 -8.83
CA ASP A 71 9.93 9.22 -8.51
C ASP A 71 9.86 8.09 -7.50
N MET A 72 8.73 7.94 -6.81
CA MET A 72 8.53 6.81 -5.90
C MET A 72 8.39 5.48 -6.62
N PHE A 73 8.17 5.51 -7.94
CA PHE A 73 7.90 4.33 -8.72
C PHE A 73 8.96 4.10 -9.80
N GLY A 74 9.21 2.83 -10.06
CA GLY A 74 10.13 2.37 -11.09
C GLY A 74 9.57 1.17 -11.83
N THR A 75 10.20 0.83 -12.94
CA THR A 75 9.88 -0.34 -13.75
C THR A 75 11.08 -1.24 -13.92
N LEU A 76 10.84 -2.54 -13.98
CA LEU A 76 11.83 -3.54 -14.39
C LEU A 76 11.67 -3.89 -15.87
N ASP A 77 12.65 -4.61 -16.41
CA ASP A 77 12.66 -5.05 -17.81
C ASP A 77 11.50 -5.99 -18.15
N ASP A 78 11.00 -6.72 -17.16
CA ASP A 78 9.81 -7.58 -17.27
C ASP A 78 8.47 -6.82 -17.17
N ARG A 79 8.52 -5.48 -17.32
CA ARG A 79 7.36 -4.58 -17.36
C ARG A 79 6.62 -4.40 -16.03
N ARG A 80 7.07 -5.00 -14.94
CA ARG A 80 6.45 -4.80 -13.62
C ARG A 80 6.79 -3.43 -13.03
N VAL A 81 5.83 -2.85 -12.32
CA VAL A 81 5.97 -1.61 -11.55
C VAL A 81 6.31 -1.94 -10.09
N PHE A 82 7.24 -1.18 -9.52
CA PHE A 82 7.66 -1.31 -8.11
C PHE A 82 7.74 0.04 -7.44
N ILE A 83 7.65 0.04 -6.11
CA ILE A 83 7.98 1.15 -5.25
C ILE A 83 9.49 1.16 -5.01
N VAL A 84 10.13 2.29 -5.30
CA VAL A 84 11.58 2.49 -5.23
C VAL A 84 11.96 3.47 -4.13
N ASP A 85 11.09 4.43 -3.82
CA ASP A 85 11.22 5.32 -2.67
C ASP A 85 10.05 5.09 -1.71
N THR A 86 10.40 4.72 -0.48
CA THR A 86 9.44 4.43 0.60
C THR A 86 9.45 5.50 1.70
N SER A 87 10.16 6.61 1.50
CA SER A 87 10.34 7.66 2.52
C SER A 87 9.03 8.31 2.98
N THR A 88 7.99 8.25 2.15
CA THR A 88 6.66 8.83 2.40
C THR A 88 5.56 7.77 2.51
N ILE A 89 5.92 6.54 2.90
CA ILE A 89 4.95 5.49 3.22
C ILE A 89 4.72 5.47 4.74
N GLY A 90 3.47 5.69 5.14
CA GLY A 90 2.99 5.47 6.50
C GLY A 90 2.55 4.02 6.68
N ILE A 91 2.68 3.52 7.91
CA ILE A 91 2.32 2.16 8.29
C ILE A 91 1.50 2.20 9.57
N ILE A 92 0.35 1.54 9.56
CA ILE A 92 -0.47 1.29 10.75
C ILE A 92 -0.51 -0.22 10.98
N ASP A 93 -0.18 -0.63 12.20
CA ASP A 93 -0.43 -1.99 12.67
C ASP A 93 -1.88 -2.08 13.17
N LEU A 94 -2.71 -2.88 12.49
CA LEU A 94 -4.11 -3.02 12.86
C LEU A 94 -4.31 -4.00 14.02
N GLN A 95 -3.37 -4.92 14.29
CA GLN A 95 -3.49 -5.84 15.43
C GLN A 95 -3.34 -5.09 16.75
N GLU A 96 -2.31 -4.25 16.85
CA GLU A 96 -2.12 -3.35 17.99
C GLU A 96 -3.33 -2.41 18.15
N GLY A 97 -3.81 -1.80 17.06
CA GLY A 97 -4.98 -0.93 17.09
C GLY A 97 -6.26 -1.61 17.61
N GLN A 98 -6.50 -2.86 17.20
CA GLN A 98 -7.63 -3.66 17.68
C GLN A 98 -7.48 -4.08 19.14
N PHE A 99 -6.25 -4.39 19.57
CA PHE A 99 -5.96 -4.71 20.97
C PHE A 99 -6.30 -3.54 21.90
N TRP A 100 -5.90 -2.32 21.54
CA TRP A 100 -6.24 -1.12 22.30
C TRP A 100 -7.74 -0.82 22.31
N LEU A 101 -8.41 -0.94 21.15
CA LEU A 101 -9.86 -0.76 21.08
C LEU A 101 -10.61 -1.79 21.93
N SER A 102 -10.20 -3.06 21.90
CA SER A 102 -10.83 -4.10 22.74
C SER A 102 -10.63 -3.87 24.24
N HIS A 103 -9.45 -3.39 24.67
CA HIS A 103 -9.19 -3.02 26.07
C HIS A 103 -10.00 -1.81 26.55
N ILE A 104 -10.20 -0.83 25.66
CA ILE A 104 -11.05 0.33 25.95
C ILE A 104 -12.51 -0.11 26.02
N CYS A 105 -12.98 -0.95 25.10
CA CYS A 105 -14.36 -1.46 25.09
C CYS A 105 -14.66 -2.41 26.27
N SER A 106 -13.67 -3.10 26.85
CA SER A 106 -13.87 -3.96 28.03
C SER A 106 -13.93 -3.21 29.36
N ASN A 107 -13.47 -1.96 29.42
CA ASN A 107 -13.35 -1.17 30.65
C ASN A 107 -14.25 0.07 30.71
N LEU A 108 -15.20 0.25 29.77
CA LEU A 108 -16.06 1.44 29.73
C LEU A 108 -17.53 1.12 30.01
N ASP A 109 -18.10 1.80 31.01
CA ASP A 109 -19.52 1.79 31.34
C ASP A 109 -20.37 2.42 30.20
N ILE A 110 -21.14 1.57 29.52
CA ILE A 110 -22.43 1.71 28.80
C ILE A 110 -22.71 2.93 27.88
N LEU A 111 -22.13 4.12 28.07
CA LEU A 111 -22.51 5.37 27.37
C LEU A 111 -21.72 5.67 26.07
N LEU A 112 -20.69 4.89 25.74
CA LEU A 112 -19.89 5.05 24.50
C LEU A 112 -19.91 3.81 23.59
N MET A 113 -20.96 2.98 23.67
CA MET A 113 -21.14 1.78 22.84
C MET A 113 -21.20 2.07 21.31
N LYS A 114 -21.42 3.33 20.90
CA LYS A 114 -21.59 3.69 19.49
C LYS A 114 -20.30 3.60 18.64
N THR A 115 -19.12 3.64 19.23
CA THR A 115 -17.84 3.53 18.50
C THR A 115 -17.22 2.13 18.54
N CYS A 116 -17.58 1.28 19.51
CA CYS A 116 -17.14 -0.13 19.54
C CYS A 116 -17.94 -1.02 18.55
N TYR A 117 -19.14 -0.59 18.15
CA TYR A 117 -20.05 -1.30 17.25
C TYR A 117 -20.01 -0.76 15.82
N GLN A 118 -18.81 -0.52 15.27
CA GLN A 118 -18.64 -0.39 13.81
C GLN A 118 -17.75 -1.52 13.30
N ASN A 119 -18.25 -2.73 13.50
CA ASN A 119 -17.86 -3.90 12.71
C ASN A 119 -19.10 -4.43 11.97
N THR A 120 -19.85 -3.54 11.33
CA THR A 120 -20.94 -3.90 10.43
C THR A 120 -20.86 -3.06 9.16
N SER A 121 -20.88 -3.78 8.04
CA SER A 121 -20.86 -3.38 6.63
C SER A 121 -19.56 -2.79 6.09
N MET A 122 -18.78 -3.68 5.46
CA MET A 122 -18.11 -3.41 4.19
C MET A 122 -18.99 -2.50 3.32
N CYS A 123 -18.40 -1.49 2.70
CA CYS A 123 -19.05 -0.66 1.70
C CYS A 123 -19.83 -1.53 0.72
N SER A 124 -21.15 -1.35 0.64
CA SER A 124 -21.93 -1.87 -0.48
C SER A 124 -21.41 -1.26 -1.78
N PRO A 125 -21.37 -2.00 -2.90
CA PRO A 125 -21.05 -1.41 -4.19
C PRO A 125 -22.09 -0.36 -4.53
N VAL A 126 -21.63 0.83 -4.93
CA VAL A 126 -22.47 1.83 -5.60
C VAL A 126 -22.91 1.22 -6.92
N SER A 127 -24.20 0.94 -7.07
CA SER A 127 -24.82 0.64 -8.35
C SER A 127 -24.74 1.89 -9.22
N VAL A 128 -23.99 1.80 -10.31
CA VAL A 128 -24.00 2.81 -11.38
C VAL A 128 -25.20 2.47 -12.25
N ASP A 129 -26.31 3.20 -12.06
CA ASP A 129 -27.40 3.20 -13.03
C ASP A 129 -26.92 3.95 -14.28
N LEU A 130 -26.70 3.19 -15.36
CA LEU A 130 -26.55 3.72 -16.71
C LEU A 130 -27.89 4.31 -17.13
N VAL A 131 -27.92 5.63 -17.34
CA VAL A 131 -28.91 6.30 -18.19
C VAL A 131 -28.24 6.59 -19.53
#